data_AF-A0A962BMB3-F1
#
_entry.id   AF-A0A962BMB3-F1
#
_cell.length_a   1.000
_cell.length_b   1.000
_cell.length_c   1.000
_cell.angle_alpha   90.00
_cell.angle_beta   90.00
_cell.angle_gamma   90.00
#
_symmetry.space_group_name_H-M   'P 1'
#
loop_
_entity.id
_entity.type
_entity.pdbx_description
1 polymer ?
#
loop_
_entity_poly.entity_id
_entity_poly.type
_entity_poly.pdbx_seq_one_letter_code
_entity_poly.pdbx_strand_id
1 'polypeptide(L)'
;MLTALLLLSAPLLASAATGVAFVHGTGKQTDAYNDYWQSKMVNTVRDGLSNRANYVVINCDFEQYMWDSRASGCLADQLTNFINSKNITDLVVITHSNGGNVMRWIMSNPTYDSRYPNII
;
A
#
# COMPACT_ATOMS: atom_id res chain seq x y z
N MET A 1 -36.08 25.50 36.15
CA MET A 1 -35.35 24.27 35.76
C MET A 1 -34.95 24.39 34.30
N LEU A 2 -33.73 24.82 33.99
CA LEU A 2 -33.18 24.69 32.65
C LEU A 2 -31.66 24.52 32.80
N THR A 3 -31.22 23.26 32.83
CA THR A 3 -29.80 22.90 32.82
C THR A 3 -29.42 22.65 31.36
N ALA A 4 -28.71 23.61 30.75
CA ALA A 4 -28.19 23.47 29.40
C ALA A 4 -26.98 22.51 29.43
N LEU A 5 -27.14 21.35 28.79
CA LEU A 5 -26.10 20.35 28.63
C LEU A 5 -25.16 20.79 27.49
N LEU A 6 -24.02 21.42 27.83
CA LEU A 6 -22.95 21.67 26.87
C LEU A 6 -22.31 20.32 26.47
N LEU A 7 -22.68 19.81 25.29
CA LEU A 7 -21.96 18.73 24.62
C LEU A 7 -20.60 19.27 24.14
N LEU A 8 -19.56 19.02 24.92
CA LEU A 8 -18.17 19.16 24.49
C LEU A 8 -17.90 18.15 23.36
N SER A 9 -17.98 18.61 22.12
CA SER A 9 -17.47 17.90 20.96
C SER A 9 -15.94 17.88 21.01
N ALA A 10 -15.36 16.95 21.77
CA ALA A 10 -13.93 16.66 21.68
C ALA A 10 -13.63 16.15 20.27
N PRO A 11 -12.68 16.75 19.52
CA PRO A 11 -12.26 16.20 18.25
C PRO A 11 -11.64 14.82 18.53
N LEU A 12 -12.23 13.77 17.95
CA LEU A 12 -11.58 12.47 17.88
C LEU A 12 -10.26 12.68 17.14
N LEU A 13 -9.13 12.45 17.82
CA LEU A 13 -7.83 12.42 17.17
C LEU A 13 -7.87 11.28 16.15
N ALA A 14 -8.02 11.61 14.87
CA ALA A 14 -7.94 10.63 13.80
C ALA A 14 -6.51 10.09 13.75
N SER A 15 -6.31 8.89 14.28
CA SER A 15 -5.05 8.16 14.12
C SER A 15 -5.05 7.53 12.73
N ALA A 16 -4.04 7.86 11.93
CA ALA A 16 -3.88 7.22 10.62
C ALA A 16 -3.55 5.73 10.81
N ALA A 17 -4.27 4.86 10.10
CA ALA A 17 -3.91 3.46 10.00
C ALA A 17 -2.80 3.33 8.95
N THR A 18 -1.55 3.55 9.37
CA THR A 18 -0.39 3.43 8.48
C THR A 18 -0.19 1.98 8.04
N GLY A 19 0.01 1.77 6.74
CA GLY A 19 0.38 0.49 6.16
C GLY A 19 1.59 0.62 5.24
N VAL A 20 2.38 -0.45 5.12
CA VAL A 20 3.58 -0.48 4.27
C VAL A 20 3.44 -1.53 3.16
N ALA A 21 3.56 -1.11 1.91
CA ALA A 21 3.63 -2.01 0.77
C ALA A 21 5.07 -2.11 0.25
N PHE A 22 5.58 -3.33 0.11
CA PHE A 22 6.90 -3.61 -0.50
C PHE A 22 6.71 -4.03 -1.95
N VAL A 23 7.15 -3.20 -2.89
CA VAL A 23 7.02 -3.42 -4.34
C VAL A 23 8.38 -3.80 -4.91
N HIS A 24 8.53 -5.08 -5.26
CA HIS A 24 9.76 -5.59 -5.85
C HIS A 24 10.05 -4.96 -7.22
N GLY A 25 11.24 -5.19 -7.75
CA GLY A 25 11.72 -4.46 -8.92
C GLY A 25 11.86 -5.23 -10.22
N THR A 26 11.79 -6.57 -10.23
CA THR A 26 11.96 -7.34 -11.46
C THR A 26 11.54 -8.80 -11.25
N GLY A 27 11.32 -9.49 -12.36
CA GLY A 27 10.95 -10.89 -12.39
C GLY A 27 9.47 -11.12 -12.16
N LYS A 28 9.12 -12.40 -12.14
CA LYS A 28 7.79 -12.92 -11.82
C LYS A 28 7.96 -13.93 -10.69
N GLN A 29 8.12 -13.41 -9.48
CA GLN A 29 8.44 -14.22 -8.31
C GLN A 29 7.26 -15.15 -7.95
N THR A 30 7.57 -16.31 -7.39
CA THR A 30 6.51 -17.16 -6.80
C THR A 30 6.21 -16.70 -5.38
N ASP A 31 7.23 -16.22 -4.66
CA ASP A 31 7.10 -15.61 -3.36
C ASP A 31 8.09 -14.45 -3.18
N ALA A 32 7.70 -13.24 -3.57
CA ALA A 32 8.57 -12.06 -3.44
C ALA A 32 9.04 -11.77 -1.99
N TYR A 33 8.36 -12.27 -0.94
CA TYR A 33 8.82 -12.09 0.44
C TYR A 33 10.10 -12.89 0.73
N ASN A 34 10.20 -14.10 0.18
CA ASN A 34 11.35 -14.99 0.39
C ASN A 34 12.37 -14.91 -0.75
N ASP A 35 11.92 -14.69 -1.98
CA ASP A 35 12.75 -14.79 -3.18
C ASP A 35 13.40 -13.46 -3.59
N TYR A 36 12.81 -12.33 -3.19
CA TYR A 36 13.27 -10.99 -3.60
C TYR A 36 13.72 -10.15 -2.42
N TRP A 37 12.82 -9.96 -1.47
CA TRP A 37 13.12 -9.18 -0.27
C TRP A 37 13.89 -10.03 0.72
N GLN A 38 14.85 -9.41 1.41
CA GLN A 38 15.39 -10.04 2.60
C GLN A 38 14.33 -9.97 3.70
N SER A 39 13.87 -11.11 4.20
CA SER A 39 12.84 -11.20 5.26
C SER A 39 13.17 -10.32 6.48
N LYS A 40 14.46 -10.23 6.85
CA LYS A 40 14.94 -9.33 7.91
C LYS A 40 14.62 -7.87 7.63
N MET A 41 14.81 -7.40 6.40
CA MET A 41 14.49 -6.01 6.02
C MET A 41 13.00 -5.73 6.19
N VAL A 42 12.14 -6.61 5.66
CA VAL A 42 10.67 -6.48 5.77
C VAL A 42 10.25 -6.47 7.25
N ASN A 43 10.81 -7.40 8.03
CA ASN A 43 10.52 -7.51 9.45
C ASN A 43 10.97 -6.27 10.24
N THR A 44 12.17 -5.75 9.98
CA THR A 44 12.67 -4.53 10.64
C THR A 44 11.82 -3.31 10.31
N VAL A 45 11.36 -3.15 9.06
CA VAL A 45 10.49 -2.03 8.69
C VAL A 45 9.12 -2.14 9.36
N ARG A 46 8.47 -3.30 9.30
CA ARG A 46 7.14 -3.47 9.90
C ARG A 46 7.14 -3.35 11.43
N ASP A 47 8.29 -3.53 12.08
CA ASP A 47 8.44 -3.32 13.53
C ASP A 47 8.27 -1.85 13.94
N GLY A 48 8.41 -0.92 13.00
CA GLY A 48 8.11 0.50 13.21
C GLY A 48 6.62 0.85 13.15
N LEU A 49 5.75 -0.09 12.77
CA LEU A 49 4.31 0.16 12.67
C LEU A 49 3.60 -0.05 14.01
N SER A 50 2.62 0.79 14.29
CA SER A 50 1.70 0.60 15.43
C SER A 50 0.99 -0.74 15.38
N ASN A 51 0.60 -1.18 14.18
CA ASN A 51 0.16 -2.55 13.90
C ASN A 51 1.14 -3.23 12.94
N ARG A 52 1.96 -4.14 13.46
CA ARG A 52 2.97 -4.89 12.68
C ARG A 52 2.37 -5.75 11.56
N ALA A 53 1.06 -6.02 11.58
CA ALA A 53 0.35 -6.75 10.53
C ALA A 53 -0.15 -5.86 9.38
N ASN A 54 0.04 -4.54 9.46
CA ASN A 54 -0.30 -3.60 8.39
C ASN A 54 0.83 -3.51 7.35
N TYR A 55 1.17 -4.65 6.75
CA TYR A 55 2.08 -4.66 5.62
C TYR A 55 1.64 -5.65 4.55
N VAL A 56 2.11 -5.43 3.32
CA VAL A 56 1.94 -6.35 2.20
C VAL A 56 3.24 -6.41 1.40
N VAL A 57 3.60 -7.59 0.92
CA VAL A 57 4.65 -7.75 -0.09
C VAL A 57 3.98 -8.07 -1.41
N ILE A 58 4.19 -7.19 -2.39
CA ILE A 58 3.57 -7.32 -3.71
C ILE A 58 4.26 -8.41 -4.49
N ASN A 59 3.47 -9.26 -5.15
CA ASN A 59 3.97 -10.36 -5.97
C ASN A 59 3.32 -10.31 -7.37
N CYS A 60 3.91 -9.50 -8.27
CA CYS A 60 3.44 -9.30 -9.64
C CYS A 60 4.54 -9.59 -10.67
N ASP A 61 4.16 -9.64 -11.94
CA ASP A 61 5.09 -9.79 -13.06
C ASP A 61 5.62 -8.40 -13.47
N PHE A 62 6.83 -8.07 -12.99
CA PHE A 62 7.50 -6.80 -13.30
C PHE A 62 8.57 -6.94 -14.39
N GLU A 63 8.53 -8.03 -15.16
CA GLU A 63 9.22 -8.12 -16.45
C GLU A 63 8.42 -7.40 -17.56
N GLN A 64 7.13 -7.12 -17.31
CA GLN A 64 6.28 -6.38 -18.25
C GLN A 64 6.50 -4.87 -18.16
N TYR A 65 6.06 -4.17 -19.21
CA TYR A 65 5.94 -2.72 -19.18
C TYR A 65 4.92 -2.26 -18.15
N MET A 66 5.11 -1.07 -17.60
CA MET A 66 4.29 -0.53 -16.51
C MET A 66 2.81 -0.37 -16.87
N TRP A 67 2.45 -0.19 -18.14
CA TRP A 67 1.06 -0.11 -18.59
C TRP A 67 0.40 -1.47 -18.81
N ASP A 68 1.15 -2.58 -18.75
CA ASP A 68 0.58 -3.92 -18.88
C ASP A 68 -0.20 -4.29 -17.61
N SER A 69 -1.38 -4.88 -17.80
CA SER A 69 -2.25 -5.33 -16.71
C SER A 69 -1.58 -6.31 -15.74
N ARG A 70 -0.60 -7.09 -16.20
CA ARG A 70 0.16 -8.03 -15.36
C ARG A 70 1.16 -7.32 -14.43
N ALA A 71 1.51 -6.07 -14.73
CA ALA A 71 2.33 -5.20 -13.89
C ALA A 71 1.45 -4.24 -13.08
N SER A 72 0.93 -3.17 -13.68
CA SER A 72 0.17 -2.14 -12.93
C SER A 72 -1.21 -2.59 -12.51
N GLY A 73 -1.90 -3.40 -13.33
CA GLY A 73 -3.19 -3.96 -12.95
C GLY A 73 -3.08 -4.90 -11.73
N CYS A 74 -2.09 -5.80 -11.75
CA CYS A 74 -1.77 -6.67 -10.62
C CYS A 74 -1.36 -5.88 -9.37
N LEU A 75 -0.49 -4.87 -9.52
CA LEU A 75 -0.07 -4.02 -8.40
C LEU A 75 -1.28 -3.30 -7.79
N ALA A 76 -2.15 -2.74 -8.62
CA ALA A 76 -3.35 -2.05 -8.17
C ALA A 76 -4.35 -2.97 -7.46
N ASP A 77 -4.54 -4.21 -7.94
CA ASP A 77 -5.36 -5.21 -7.24
C ASP A 77 -4.84 -5.49 -5.84
N GLN A 78 -3.55 -5.79 -5.71
CA GLN A 78 -2.97 -6.16 -4.42
C GLN A 78 -2.97 -4.99 -3.45
N LEU A 79 -2.65 -3.77 -3.91
CA LEU A 79 -2.72 -2.56 -3.08
C LEU A 79 -4.16 -2.25 -2.64
N THR A 80 -5.13 -2.30 -3.56
CA THR A 80 -6.54 -2.05 -3.24
C THR A 80 -7.06 -3.03 -2.20
N ASN A 81 -6.76 -4.32 -2.36
CA ASN A 81 -7.15 -5.36 -1.40
C ASN A 81 -6.49 -5.15 -0.03
N PHE A 82 -5.21 -4.78 -0.01
CA PHE A 82 -4.50 -4.48 1.23
C PHE A 82 -5.10 -3.26 1.95
N ILE A 83 -5.30 -2.16 1.23
CA ILE A 83 -5.89 -0.93 1.76
C ILE A 83 -7.25 -1.22 2.38
N ASN A 84 -8.14 -1.87 1.62
CA ASN A 84 -9.51 -2.13 2.05
C ASN A 84 -9.57 -3.14 3.21
N SER A 85 -8.79 -4.23 3.16
CA SER A 85 -8.84 -5.27 4.19
C SER A 85 -8.25 -4.83 5.54
N LYS A 86 -7.33 -3.87 5.53
CA LYS A 86 -6.68 -3.35 6.74
C LYS A 86 -7.17 -1.95 7.14
N ASN A 87 -8.10 -1.36 6.38
CA ASN A 87 -8.57 0.01 6.53
C ASN A 87 -7.39 1.01 6.57
N ILE A 88 -6.42 0.85 5.66
CA ILE A 88 -5.25 1.74 5.60
C ILE A 88 -5.70 3.13 5.17
N THR A 89 -5.29 4.15 5.92
CA THR A 89 -5.58 5.57 5.60
C THR A 89 -4.31 6.37 5.32
N ASP A 90 -3.15 5.74 5.46
CA ASP A 90 -1.83 6.30 5.18
C ASP A 90 -0.95 5.16 4.63
N LEU A 91 -0.67 5.19 3.32
CA LEU A 91 0.06 4.12 2.65
C LEU A 91 1.48 4.57 2.34
N VAL A 92 2.46 3.87 2.92
CA VAL A 92 3.88 4.01 2.56
C VAL A 92 4.24 2.90 1.57
N VAL A 93 4.71 3.29 0.38
CA VAL A 93 5.15 2.33 -0.64
C VAL A 93 6.68 2.33 -0.73
N ILE A 94 7.29 1.19 -0.42
CA ILE A 94 8.73 0.97 -0.57
C ILE A 94 8.95 0.21 -1.87
N THR A 95 9.50 0.91 -2.86
CA THR A 95 9.77 0.35 -4.18
C THR A 95 11.25 0.06 -4.36
N HIS A 96 11.59 -0.98 -5.14
CA HIS A 96 12.94 -1.18 -5.65
C HIS A 96 12.94 -1.23 -7.19
N SER A 97 13.96 -0.66 -7.83
CA SER A 97 14.17 -0.68 -9.29
C SER A 97 12.90 -0.43 -10.11
N ASN A 98 12.48 -1.35 -11.02
CA ASN A 98 11.32 -1.14 -11.90
C ASN A 98 9.98 -1.02 -11.15
N GLY A 99 9.87 -1.54 -9.94
CA GLY A 99 8.68 -1.39 -9.10
C GLY A 99 8.32 0.08 -8.86
N GLY A 100 9.34 0.93 -8.81
CA GLY A 100 9.17 2.38 -8.75
C GLY A 100 8.54 2.96 -10.01
N ASN A 101 8.91 2.46 -11.19
CA ASN A 101 8.31 2.89 -12.46
C ASN A 101 6.84 2.45 -12.57
N VAL A 102 6.52 1.22 -12.14
CA VAL A 102 5.14 0.72 -12.14
C VAL A 102 4.27 1.52 -11.16
N MET A 103 4.77 1.79 -9.95
CA MET A 103 4.06 2.65 -8.98
C MET A 103 3.86 4.07 -9.52
N ARG A 104 4.90 4.68 -10.11
CA ARG A 104 4.81 6.02 -10.70
C ARG A 104 3.88 6.08 -11.90
N TRP A 105 3.74 5.00 -12.66
CA TRP A 105 2.75 4.89 -13.74
C TRP A 105 1.33 4.98 -13.20
N ILE A 106 1.00 4.24 -12.12
CA ILE A 106 -0.29 4.33 -11.43
C ILE A 106 -0.56 5.78 -11.00
N MET A 107 0.40 6.38 -10.30
CA MET A 107 0.27 7.75 -9.77
C MET A 107 0.12 8.82 -10.87
N SER A 108 0.75 8.60 -12.04
CA SER A 108 0.75 9.56 -13.15
C SER A 108 -0.45 9.41 -14.08
N ASN A 109 -1.26 8.35 -13.91
CA ASN A 109 -2.41 8.05 -14.77
C ASN A 109 -3.68 7.76 -13.94
N PRO A 110 -4.09 8.65 -13.01
CA PRO A 110 -5.09 8.36 -11.97
C PRO A 110 -6.47 7.95 -12.51
N THR A 111 -6.80 8.26 -13.75
CA THR A 111 -8.10 7.93 -14.38
C THR A 111 -8.04 6.74 -15.32
N TYR A 112 -6.87 6.13 -15.53
CA TYR A 112 -6.70 5.00 -16.44
C TYR A 112 -7.37 3.73 -15.92
N ASP A 113 -7.42 3.57 -14.60
CA ASP A 113 -8.08 2.46 -13.92
C ASP A 113 -8.83 2.98 -12.69
N SER A 114 -10.06 2.52 -12.49
CA SER A 114 -10.93 2.98 -11.40
C SER A 114 -10.38 2.73 -10.00
N ARG A 115 -9.39 1.85 -9.85
CA ARG A 115 -8.74 1.55 -8.56
C ARG A 115 -7.69 2.59 -8.18
N TYR A 116 -7.07 3.26 -9.15
CA TYR A 116 -5.91 4.12 -8.91
C TYR A 116 -6.20 5.30 -7.97
N PRO A 117 -7.35 5.99 -8.04
CA PRO A 117 -7.63 7.13 -7.16
C PRO A 117 -7.62 6.80 -5.67
N ASN A 118 -7.88 5.56 -5.26
CA ASN A 118 -7.85 5.16 -3.84
C ASN A 118 -6.44 4.74 -3.38
N ILE A 119 -5.50 4.55 -4.30
CA ILE A 119 -4.11 4.20 -4.02
C ILE A 119 -3.24 5.46 -3.88
N ILE A 120 -3.64 6.55 -4.53
CA ILE A 120 -2.95 7.86 -4.60
C ILE A 120 -3.45 8.77 -3.48
#